data_AF-A0A235G5P9-F1
#
_entry.id   AF-A0A235G5P9-F1
#
_cell.length_a   1.000
_cell.length_b   1.000
_cell.length_c   1.000
_cell.angle_alpha   90.00
_cell.angle_beta   90.00
_cell.angle_gamma   90.00
#
_symmetry.space_group_name_H-M   'P 1'
#
loop_
_entity.id
_entity.type
_entity.pdbx_description
1 polymer ?
#
loop_
_entity_poly.entity_id
_entity_poly.type
_entity_poly.pdbx_seq_one_letter_code
_entity_poly.pdbx_strand_id
1 'polypeptide(L)'
;MSDQLRDSDNSENKTASAGPFLLAVAIVALILGGIFVASWMSPAEENVTEDDLVSRSVADYTAAHNENDIKTLQGLTCANFDPKTGPLADAKSGVEVKGVDNIEVTGDRARADVNLSGGGPGSRVEVWNLTRDGESWDVCN
;
A
#
# COMPACT_ATOMS: atom_id res chain seq x y z
N MET A 1 9.91 81.43 28.96
CA MET A 1 10.05 80.80 30.28
C MET A 1 9.44 79.42 30.24
N SER A 2 10.14 78.44 30.82
CA SER A 2 9.72 77.05 31.11
C SER A 2 9.77 76.13 29.88
N ASP A 3 10.88 75.47 29.57
CA ASP A 3 11.65 74.49 30.37
C ASP A 3 10.82 73.31 30.90
N GLN A 4 11.38 72.13 30.57
CA GLN A 4 10.90 70.78 30.75
C GLN A 4 10.51 70.40 32.18
N LEU A 5 9.65 69.39 32.31
CA LEU A 5 9.74 68.26 33.25
C LEU A 5 8.66 67.23 32.82
N ARG A 6 9.00 66.27 31.96
CA ARG A 6 9.25 64.86 32.31
C ARG A 6 8.32 64.31 33.40
N ASP A 7 7.37 63.51 32.94
CA ASP A 7 6.91 62.27 33.58
C ASP A 7 6.43 61.38 32.41
N SER A 8 7.26 60.54 31.81
CA SER A 8 7.63 59.18 32.26
C SER A 8 6.45 58.33 32.70
N ASP A 9 5.43 58.20 31.86
CA ASP A 9 4.51 57.07 31.97
C ASP A 9 4.64 56.12 30.78
N ASN A 10 5.46 55.10 31.05
CA ASN A 10 5.32 53.71 30.65
C ASN A 10 4.26 53.43 29.56
N SER A 11 4.64 53.52 28.29
CA SER A 11 3.90 52.83 27.23
C SER A 11 4.54 51.46 27.02
N GLU A 12 4.22 50.55 27.94
CA GLU A 12 4.25 49.11 27.67
C GLU A 12 3.37 48.83 26.45
N ASN A 13 3.97 48.99 25.27
CA ASN A 13 3.37 48.52 24.05
C ASN A 13 3.41 46.98 24.11
N LYS A 14 2.40 46.37 24.76
CA LYS A 14 2.04 44.98 24.52
C LYS A 14 1.51 44.87 23.10
N THR A 15 2.40 45.09 22.13
CA THR A 15 2.18 44.68 20.75
C THR A 15 1.87 43.19 20.84
N ALA A 16 0.68 42.79 20.42
CA ALA A 16 0.32 41.39 20.30
C ALA A 16 1.44 40.72 19.49
N SER A 17 2.29 39.96 20.19
CA SER A 17 3.47 39.39 19.60
C SER A 17 3.00 38.28 18.66
N ALA A 18 3.07 38.54 17.35
CA ALA A 18 2.89 37.51 16.34
C ALA A 18 4.09 36.55 16.28
N GLY A 19 5.13 36.78 17.09
CA GLY A 19 6.34 35.96 17.15
C GLY A 19 6.09 34.45 17.29
N PRO A 20 5.21 33.98 18.20
CA PRO A 20 4.90 32.56 18.35
C PRO A 20 4.25 31.97 17.10
N PHE A 21 3.35 32.71 16.45
CA PHE A 21 2.67 32.26 15.23
C PHE A 21 3.61 32.22 14.03
N LEU A 22 4.46 33.23 13.87
CA LEU A 22 5.46 33.27 12.79
C LEU A 22 6.48 32.14 12.92
N LEU A 23 6.90 31.79 14.15
CA LEU A 23 7.78 30.66 14.39
C LEU A 23 7.13 29.32 13.98
N ALA A 24 5.86 29.12 14.35
CA ALA A 24 5.12 27.92 13.98
C ALA A 24 4.98 27.79 12.44
N VAL A 25 4.64 28.88 11.76
CA VAL A 25 4.56 28.91 10.28
C VAL A 25 5.90 28.56 9.66
N ALA A 26 7.02 29.08 10.19
CA ALA A 26 8.34 28.74 9.69
C ALA A 26 8.67 27.25 9.86
N ILE A 27 8.34 26.64 11.00
CA ILE A 27 8.54 25.21 11.23
C ILE A 27 7.71 24.37 10.26
N VAL A 28 6.42 24.71 10.09
CA VAL A 28 5.55 24.00 9.14
C VAL A 28 6.07 24.15 7.71
N ALA A 29 6.52 25.34 7.31
CA ALA A 29 7.10 25.57 5.99
C ALA A 29 8.39 24.75 5.78
N LEU A 30 9.23 24.60 6.81
CA LEU A 30 10.43 23.75 6.75
C LEU A 30 10.06 22.27 6.61
N ILE A 31 9.07 21.79 7.35
CA ILE A 31 8.59 20.40 7.26
C ILE A 31 8.03 20.13 5.86
N LEU A 32 7.13 21.00 5.37
CA LEU A 32 6.53 20.86 4.04
C LEU A 32 7.58 20.97 2.94
N GLY A 33 8.55 21.88 3.06
CA GLY A 33 9.68 21.98 2.14
C GLY A 33 10.55 20.72 2.16
N GLY A 34 10.82 20.17 3.35
CA GLY A 34 11.54 18.91 3.50
C GLY A 34 10.82 17.73 2.83
N ILE A 35 9.50 17.61 3.03
CA ILE A 35 8.67 16.59 2.38
C ILE A 35 8.67 16.79 0.86
N PHE A 36 8.58 18.02 0.38
CA PHE A 36 8.59 18.32 -1.06
C PHE A 36 9.93 17.97 -1.72
N VAL A 37 11.05 18.32 -1.07
CA VAL A 37 12.39 17.94 -1.55
C VAL A 37 12.60 16.43 -1.47
N ALA A 38 12.13 15.78 -0.40
CA ALA A 38 12.19 14.32 -0.27
C ALA A 38 11.34 13.62 -1.35
N SER A 39 10.15 14.14 -1.65
CA SER A 39 9.27 13.63 -2.72
C SER A 39 9.85 13.86 -4.11
N TRP A 40 10.62 14.92 -4.32
CA TRP A 40 11.27 15.18 -5.60
C TRP A 40 12.57 14.39 -5.79
N MET A 41 13.32 14.11 -4.72
CA MET A 41 14.56 13.31 -4.75
C MET A 41 14.27 11.80 -4.67
N SER A 42 13.21 11.42 -3.99
CA SER A 42 12.63 10.08 -3.96
C SER A 42 11.18 10.21 -4.40
N PRO A 43 10.93 10.38 -5.72
CA PRO A 43 9.65 9.98 -6.24
C PRO A 43 9.44 8.54 -5.77
N ALA A 44 8.21 8.16 -5.41
CA ALA A 44 7.86 6.80 -5.04
C ALA A 44 7.93 5.85 -6.26
N GLU A 45 9.01 5.93 -7.02
CA GLU A 45 9.38 5.05 -8.11
C GLU A 45 9.60 3.65 -7.52
N GLU A 46 8.62 2.78 -7.76
CA GLU A 46 8.86 1.46 -8.36
C GLU A 46 9.65 0.40 -7.58
N ASN A 47 9.69 0.46 -6.25
CA ASN A 47 9.99 -0.75 -5.48
C ASN A 47 8.68 -1.42 -5.03
N VAL A 48 7.84 -1.82 -6.00
CA VAL A 48 6.84 -2.85 -5.72
C VAL A 48 7.64 -4.11 -5.45
N THR A 49 7.61 -4.62 -4.22
CA THR A 49 8.41 -5.79 -3.88
C THR A 49 7.86 -7.00 -4.62
N GLU A 50 8.68 -8.03 -4.82
CA GLU A 50 8.20 -9.29 -5.39
C GLU A 50 7.03 -9.86 -4.59
N ASP A 51 7.07 -9.69 -3.27
CA ASP A 51 6.02 -10.07 -2.34
C ASP A 51 4.70 -9.31 -2.60
N ASP A 52 4.78 -8.02 -2.92
CA ASP A 52 3.62 -7.21 -3.29
C ASP A 52 3.02 -7.65 -4.63
N LEU A 53 3.87 -7.99 -5.61
CA LEU A 53 3.43 -8.48 -6.92
C LEU A 53 2.75 -9.85 -6.82
N VAL A 54 3.29 -10.76 -6.01
CA VAL A 54 2.68 -12.06 -5.71
C VAL A 54 1.33 -11.86 -5.01
N SER A 55 1.31 -11.03 -3.96
CA SER A 55 0.09 -10.75 -3.19
C SER A 55 -1.02 -10.15 -4.07
N ARG A 56 -0.64 -9.26 -4.99
CA ARG A 56 -1.55 -8.67 -5.98
C ARG A 56 -2.11 -9.73 -6.93
N SER A 57 -1.26 -10.59 -7.48
CA SER A 57 -1.71 -11.68 -8.37
C SER A 57 -2.73 -12.60 -7.68
N VAL A 58 -2.47 -12.97 -6.42
CA VAL A 58 -3.40 -13.76 -5.59
C VAL A 58 -4.75 -13.06 -5.43
N ALA A 59 -4.74 -11.75 -5.16
CA ALA A 59 -5.95 -10.96 -5.00
C ALA A 59 -6.75 -10.84 -6.31
N ASP A 60 -6.06 -10.51 -7.41
CA ASP A 60 -6.66 -10.36 -8.74
C ASP A 60 -7.27 -11.69 -9.23
N TYR A 61 -6.57 -12.81 -9.03
CA TYR A 61 -7.09 -14.15 -9.34
C TYR A 61 -8.34 -14.47 -8.52
N THR A 62 -8.32 -14.18 -7.22
CA THR A 62 -9.48 -14.43 -6.34
C THR A 62 -10.69 -13.57 -6.72
N ALA A 63 -10.46 -12.32 -7.09
CA ALA A 63 -11.50 -11.42 -7.58
C ALA A 63 -12.12 -11.95 -8.89
N ALA A 64 -11.28 -12.30 -9.87
CA ALA A 64 -11.72 -12.86 -11.15
C ALA A 64 -12.50 -14.19 -10.96
N HIS A 65 -12.06 -15.05 -10.03
CA HIS A 65 -12.78 -16.26 -9.66
C HIS A 65 -14.18 -15.94 -9.11
N ASN A 66 -14.29 -15.00 -8.17
CA ASN A 66 -15.57 -14.60 -7.58
C ASN A 66 -16.54 -14.00 -8.60
N GLU A 67 -16.02 -13.26 -9.58
CA GLU A 67 -16.80 -12.65 -10.67
C GLU A 67 -17.14 -13.64 -11.79
N ASN A 68 -16.58 -14.86 -11.75
CA ASN A 68 -16.61 -15.83 -12.84
C ASN A 68 -16.07 -15.25 -14.16
N ASP A 69 -15.06 -14.37 -14.08
CA ASP A 69 -14.42 -13.77 -15.25
C ASP A 69 -13.35 -14.71 -15.83
N ILE A 70 -13.80 -15.61 -16.68
CA ILE A 70 -12.96 -16.62 -17.33
C ILE A 70 -11.85 -15.99 -18.18
N LYS A 71 -12.11 -14.81 -18.79
CA LYS A 71 -11.12 -14.16 -19.66
C LYS A 71 -9.98 -13.59 -18.82
N THR A 72 -10.31 -12.96 -17.71
CA THR A 72 -9.30 -12.44 -16.77
C THR A 72 -8.54 -13.60 -16.11
N LEU A 73 -9.22 -14.68 -15.72
CA LEU A 73 -8.55 -15.88 -15.18
C LEU A 73 -7.53 -16.47 -16.16
N GLN A 74 -7.82 -16.53 -17.46
CA GLN A 74 -6.86 -17.01 -18.47
C GLN A 74 -5.58 -16.18 -18.55
N GLY A 75 -5.63 -14.89 -18.19
CA GLY A 75 -4.46 -14.01 -18.16
C GLY A 75 -3.76 -13.93 -16.80
N LEU A 76 -4.29 -14.60 -15.77
CA LEU A 76 -3.75 -14.63 -14.41
C LEU A 76 -3.29 -16.03 -14.00
N THR A 77 -3.36 -17.00 -14.91
CA THR A 77 -3.09 -18.40 -14.62
C THR A 77 -2.07 -18.98 -15.59
N CYS A 78 -1.30 -19.95 -15.10
CA CYS A 78 -0.24 -20.57 -15.89
C CYS A 78 -0.78 -21.25 -17.15
N ALA A 79 0.00 -21.33 -18.23
CA ALA A 79 -0.47 -21.81 -19.54
C ALA A 79 -1.16 -23.21 -19.55
N ASN A 80 -0.83 -24.09 -18.60
CA ASN A 80 -1.44 -25.41 -18.44
C ASN A 80 -2.39 -25.50 -17.23
N PHE A 81 -2.96 -24.38 -16.80
CA PHE A 81 -3.85 -24.31 -15.66
C PHE A 81 -5.14 -25.09 -15.91
N ASP A 82 -5.51 -25.97 -14.98
CA ASP A 82 -6.82 -26.62 -14.94
C ASP A 82 -7.62 -26.02 -13.78
N PRO A 83 -8.75 -25.34 -14.04
CA PRO A 83 -9.59 -24.76 -12.99
C PRO A 83 -10.17 -25.82 -12.03
N LYS A 84 -10.16 -27.11 -12.39
CA LYS A 84 -10.61 -28.20 -11.51
C LYS A 84 -9.54 -28.66 -10.52
N THR A 85 -8.29 -28.30 -10.73
CA THR A 85 -7.17 -28.62 -9.83
C THR A 85 -6.47 -27.37 -9.32
N GLY A 86 -6.94 -26.18 -9.73
CA GLY A 86 -6.42 -24.91 -9.28
C GLY A 86 -6.77 -24.64 -7.81
N PRO A 87 -6.18 -23.59 -7.22
CA PRO A 87 -6.26 -23.37 -5.78
C PRO A 87 -7.70 -23.19 -5.28
N LEU A 88 -8.56 -22.56 -6.09
CA LEU A 88 -9.97 -22.32 -5.75
C LEU A 88 -10.95 -23.32 -6.39
N ALA A 89 -10.49 -24.48 -6.89
CA ALA A 89 -11.34 -25.44 -7.60
C ALA A 89 -12.58 -25.90 -6.81
N ASP A 90 -12.43 -26.08 -5.49
CA ASP A 90 -13.52 -26.50 -4.60
C ASP A 90 -14.26 -25.31 -3.94
N ALA A 91 -13.81 -24.08 -4.21
CA ALA A 91 -14.38 -22.89 -3.61
C ALA A 91 -15.58 -22.39 -4.42
N LYS A 92 -16.64 -22.01 -3.71
CA LYS A 92 -17.76 -21.23 -4.25
C LYS A 92 -17.34 -19.77 -4.39
N SER A 93 -18.12 -18.98 -5.13
CA SER A 93 -17.98 -17.53 -5.16
C SER A 93 -18.05 -16.90 -3.76
N GLY A 94 -17.40 -15.74 -3.58
CA GLY A 94 -17.32 -15.01 -2.32
C GLY A 94 -16.15 -15.45 -1.44
N VAL A 95 -15.05 -15.86 -2.05
CA VAL A 95 -13.77 -16.08 -1.38
C VAL A 95 -13.14 -14.74 -1.03
N GLU A 96 -12.63 -14.59 0.18
CA GLU A 96 -11.90 -13.41 0.63
C GLU A 96 -10.48 -13.82 1.01
N VAL A 97 -9.48 -13.13 0.45
CA VAL A 97 -8.08 -13.21 0.88
C VAL A 97 -7.93 -12.37 2.15
N LYS A 98 -7.53 -13.00 3.24
CA LYS A 98 -7.27 -12.36 4.55
C LYS A 98 -5.81 -11.97 4.72
N GLY A 99 -4.91 -12.65 4.02
CA GLY A 99 -3.48 -12.38 4.03
C GLY A 99 -2.75 -13.32 3.08
N VAL A 100 -1.57 -12.88 2.64
CA VAL A 100 -0.61 -13.69 1.89
C VAL A 100 0.68 -13.62 2.67
N ASP A 101 1.09 -14.75 3.25
CA ASP A 101 2.21 -14.87 4.17
C ASP A 101 3.24 -15.85 3.59
N ASN A 102 4.43 -15.91 4.21
CA ASN A 102 5.50 -16.85 3.87
C ASN A 102 5.82 -16.89 2.35
N ILE A 103 5.90 -15.71 1.72
CA ILE A 103 6.22 -15.61 0.30
C ILE A 103 7.69 -15.97 0.09
N GLU A 104 7.92 -17.01 -0.70
CA GLU A 104 9.25 -17.51 -1.05
C GLU A 104 9.43 -17.38 -2.57
N VAL A 105 10.27 -16.43 -2.99
CA VAL A 105 10.59 -16.19 -4.40
C VAL A 105 11.93 -16.83 -4.76
N THR A 106 11.92 -17.72 -5.75
CA THR A 106 13.11 -18.38 -6.29
C THR A 106 13.13 -18.21 -7.82
N GLY A 107 13.77 -17.13 -8.28
CA GLY A 107 13.90 -16.82 -9.70
C GLY A 107 12.54 -16.52 -10.36
N ASP A 108 12.11 -17.43 -11.23
CA ASP A 108 10.84 -17.36 -11.97
C ASP A 108 9.68 -18.05 -11.24
N ARG A 109 9.87 -18.50 -10.00
CA ARG A 109 8.85 -19.20 -9.20
C ARG A 109 8.62 -18.50 -7.87
N ALA A 110 7.39 -18.52 -7.42
CA ALA A 110 7.01 -18.09 -6.08
C ALA A 110 6.09 -19.12 -5.43
N ARG A 111 6.21 -19.24 -4.12
CA ARG A 111 5.30 -20.00 -3.26
C ARG A 111 4.80 -19.08 -2.16
N ALA A 112 3.52 -19.15 -1.83
CA ALA A 112 2.93 -18.33 -0.78
C ALA A 112 1.87 -19.09 0.02
N ASP A 113 1.75 -18.77 1.30
CA ASP A 113 0.67 -19.24 2.15
C ASP A 113 -0.49 -18.22 2.08
N VAL A 114 -1.59 -18.60 1.45
CA VAL A 114 -2.76 -17.75 1.25
C VAL A 114 -3.82 -18.06 2.30
N ASN A 115 -4.10 -17.09 3.17
CA ASN A 115 -5.15 -17.18 4.17
C ASN A 115 -6.48 -16.77 3.53
N LEU A 116 -7.41 -17.71 3.43
CA LEU A 116 -8.69 -17.56 2.79
C LEU A 116 -9.82 -17.67 3.80
N SER A 117 -10.92 -16.99 3.51
CA SER A 117 -12.23 -17.25 4.11
C SER A 117 -13.31 -17.16 3.06
N GLY A 118 -14.53 -17.60 3.36
CA GLY A 118 -15.60 -17.61 2.37
C GLY A 118 -15.36 -18.66 1.26
N GLY A 119 -16.33 -18.80 0.36
CA GLY A 119 -16.33 -19.85 -0.67
C GLY A 119 -16.39 -21.30 -0.15
N GLY A 120 -16.45 -21.51 1.17
CA GLY A 120 -16.40 -22.83 1.80
C GLY A 120 -16.55 -22.71 3.32
N PRO A 121 -16.36 -23.81 4.07
CA PRO A 121 -16.48 -23.78 5.51
C PRO A 121 -15.26 -23.12 6.17
N GLY A 122 -15.49 -21.99 6.83
CA GLY A 122 -14.52 -21.34 7.72
C GLY A 122 -13.31 -20.71 7.03
N SER A 123 -12.37 -20.25 7.86
CA SER A 123 -11.06 -19.76 7.41
C SER A 123 -10.10 -20.94 7.22
N ARG A 124 -9.24 -20.84 6.21
CA ARG A 124 -8.27 -21.87 5.84
C ARG A 124 -7.01 -21.23 5.27
N VAL A 125 -5.89 -21.94 5.35
CA VAL A 125 -4.63 -21.53 4.72
C VAL A 125 -4.30 -22.55 3.65
N GLU A 126 -4.01 -22.08 2.45
CA GLU A 126 -3.63 -22.89 1.30
C GLU A 126 -2.28 -22.45 0.77
N VAL A 127 -1.52 -23.39 0.22
CA VAL A 127 -0.20 -23.09 -0.37
C VAL A 127 -0.40 -22.91 -1.87
N TRP A 128 -0.10 -21.72 -2.37
CA TRP A 128 -0.23 -21.40 -3.78
C TRP A 128 1.14 -21.29 -4.44
N ASN A 129 1.26 -21.84 -5.64
CA ASN A 129 2.45 -21.76 -6.48
C ASN A 129 2.18 -20.84 -7.66
N LEU A 130 3.11 -19.91 -7.89
CA LEU A 130 3.06 -18.95 -8.96
C LEU A 130 4.32 -19.02 -9.84
N THR A 131 4.18 -18.69 -11.12
CA THR A 131 5.30 -18.57 -12.07
C THR A 131 5.31 -17.17 -12.67
N ARG A 132 6.50 -16.60 -12.86
CA ARG A 132 6.63 -15.28 -13.46
C ARG A 132 6.40 -15.34 -14.97
N ASP A 133 5.54 -14.47 -15.48
CA ASP A 133 5.43 -14.14 -16.90
C ASP A 133 5.64 -12.64 -17.08
N GLY A 134 6.81 -12.26 -17.60
CA GLY A 134 7.22 -10.85 -17.71
C GLY A 134 7.31 -10.16 -16.35
N GLU A 135 6.45 -9.17 -16.13
CA GLU A 135 6.36 -8.37 -14.89
C GLU A 135 5.23 -8.85 -13.96
N SER A 136 4.47 -9.86 -14.38
CA SER A 136 3.36 -10.44 -13.62
C SER A 136 3.68 -11.84 -13.10
N TRP A 137 2.90 -12.26 -12.11
CA TRP A 137 2.91 -13.60 -11.57
C TRP A 137 1.61 -14.30 -11.95
N ASP A 138 1.72 -15.51 -12.48
CA ASP A 138 0.60 -16.35 -12.87
C ASP A 138 0.37 -17.44 -11.83
N VAL A 139 -0.88 -17.66 -11.44
CA VAL A 139 -1.28 -18.69 -10.49
C VAL A 139 -1.31 -20.07 -11.17
N CYS A 140 -0.60 -21.04 -10.59
CA CYS A 140 -0.50 -22.39 -11.16
C CYS A 140 -1.31 -23.45 -10.41
N ASN A 141 -1.20 -23.52 -9.08
CA ASN A 141 -1.91 -24.48 -8.21
C ASN A 141 -1.89 -24.05 -6.76
#